data_AF-M6QKR3-F1
#
_entry.id   AF-M6QKR3-F1
#
_cell.length_a   1.000
_cell.length_b   1.000
_cell.length_c   1.000
_cell.angle_alpha   90.00
_cell.angle_beta   90.00
_cell.angle_gamma   90.00
#
_symmetry.space_group_name_H-M   'P 1'
#
loop_
_entity.id
_entity.type
_entity.pdbx_description
1 polymer ?
#
loop_
_entity_poly.entity_id
_entity_poly.type
_entity_poly.pdbx_seq_one_letter_code
_entity_poly.pdbx_strand_id
1 'polypeptide(L)'
;MRKSGQGGVTPFSITTKPNILTPLTNEDLLERRGESALWYRLSSCPCPAEERLPDCKFCFEGLIRTFQEDLLIQEETAWKIVGNKVFTRYAPITKIESAVLISRETQKELTIKRIHEEYFEVEESLKYWNSILLKYKVSLVEEMYVEAEGKNEYVLFPKIPFGAIIGVVEVFKVPDSETEKPVSVEYSGYTLNSVIFPKRVNGKHRLKVLFYNPVKIGYKTYRVDPDSRKIFDRSQITFQDGELMGVLGGGYKMGEGDIITLLVSTLRHSEFIAYQNKAFDVVSYSPIASIDRIISKEINGFVTHKEGTDFLIFGDSRIQWLSDKPKTGYTIIYDYYPTFRVTGFIEGGSGEDRDKPKLFKMKPLANFNGRQ
;
A
#
# COMPACT_ATOMS: atom_id res chain seq x y z
N MET A 1 -0.03 8.90 4.89
CA MET A 1 1.18 9.36 5.57
C MET A 1 2.14 9.86 4.54
N ARG A 2 2.31 11.17 4.54
CA ARG A 2 3.27 11.89 3.75
C ARG A 2 4.25 12.60 4.68
N LYS A 3 5.46 12.82 4.20
CA LYS A 3 6.45 13.62 4.94
C LYS A 3 6.06 15.09 4.84
N SER A 4 5.91 15.77 5.98
CA SER A 4 5.68 17.21 6.03
C SER A 4 6.97 17.94 5.66
N GLY A 5 6.85 18.91 4.75
CA GLY A 5 7.99 19.59 4.14
C GLY A 5 8.72 18.71 3.12
N GLN A 6 8.87 19.21 1.89
CA GLN A 6 9.70 18.59 0.86
C GLN A 6 11.19 18.67 1.26
N GLY A 7 11.62 17.80 2.17
CA GLY A 7 13.03 17.61 2.46
C GLY A 7 13.69 16.91 1.27
N GLY A 8 14.54 17.64 0.54
CA GLY A 8 15.27 17.12 -0.62
C GLY A 8 15.96 15.79 -0.31
N VAL A 9 15.96 14.90 -1.30
CA VAL A 9 16.74 13.65 -1.29
C VAL A 9 18.20 14.05 -1.08
N THR A 10 18.74 13.83 0.12
CA THR A 10 20.13 14.22 0.40
C THR A 10 21.04 13.35 -0.47
N PRO A 11 21.86 13.91 -1.37
CA PRO A 11 22.74 13.13 -2.23
C PRO A 11 23.93 12.51 -1.47
N PHE A 12 24.08 12.83 -0.18
CA PHE A 12 25.15 12.30 0.66
C PHE A 12 24.72 10.99 1.33
N SER A 13 25.58 9.97 1.25
CA SER A 13 25.45 8.75 2.03
C SER A 13 25.64 9.08 3.52
N ILE A 14 24.54 9.30 4.24
CA ILE A 14 24.61 9.54 5.69
C ILE A 14 24.92 8.20 6.36
N THR A 15 26.12 8.09 6.92
CA THR A 15 26.53 6.98 7.77
C THR A 15 25.64 6.91 9.00
N THR A 16 25.18 5.71 9.36
CA THR A 16 24.35 5.34 10.51
C THR A 16 25.08 5.53 11.85
N LYS A 17 25.69 6.69 12.10
CA LYS A 17 26.09 7.07 13.45
C LYS A 17 24.92 7.82 14.07
N PRO A 18 24.27 7.27 15.12
CA PRO A 18 23.23 8.00 15.82
C PRO A 18 23.83 9.32 16.32
N ASN A 19 23.32 10.44 15.81
CA ASN A 19 23.67 11.73 16.35
C ASN A 19 22.86 11.91 17.63
N ILE A 20 23.51 12.19 18.75
CA ILE A 20 22.87 12.35 20.08
C ILE A 20 21.75 13.41 20.04
N LEU A 21 21.86 14.38 19.13
CA LEU A 21 20.90 15.49 18.97
C LEU A 21 19.71 15.17 18.05
N THR A 22 19.82 14.15 17.19
CA THR A 22 18.74 13.68 16.31
C THR A 22 18.85 12.16 16.15
N PRO A 23 18.39 11.36 17.12
CA PRO A 23 18.27 9.93 16.92
C PRO A 23 17.38 9.69 15.69
N LEU A 24 17.90 8.98 14.69
CA LEU A 24 17.11 8.57 13.54
C LEU A 24 16.13 7.50 14.04
N THR A 25 14.83 7.80 14.01
CA THR A 25 13.80 6.82 14.34
C THR A 25 13.80 5.68 13.32
N ASN A 26 13.31 4.52 13.73
CA ASN A 26 13.20 3.35 12.84
C ASN A 26 12.36 3.67 11.59
N GLU A 27 11.32 4.49 11.78
CA GLU A 27 10.45 5.02 10.74
C GLU A 27 11.23 5.88 9.75
N ASP A 28 12.13 6.78 10.18
CA ASP A 28 12.91 7.61 9.25
C ASP A 28 13.99 6.80 8.48
N LEU A 29 14.53 5.73 9.08
CA LEU A 29 15.45 4.83 8.38
C LEU A 29 14.73 4.05 7.28
N LEU A 30 13.57 3.48 7.60
CA LEU A 30 12.72 2.77 6.63
C LEU A 30 12.18 3.71 5.57
N GLU A 31 11.82 4.95 5.91
CA GLU A 31 11.36 5.92 4.92
C GLU A 31 12.41 6.23 3.84
N ARG A 32 13.69 6.25 4.23
CA ARG A 32 14.79 6.57 3.31
C ARG A 32 15.27 5.38 2.48
N ARG A 33 15.20 4.16 3.00
CA ARG A 33 15.82 2.97 2.39
C ARG A 33 14.85 1.84 2.07
N GLY A 34 13.66 1.86 2.64
CA GLY A 34 12.63 0.87 2.44
C GLY A 34 11.98 1.04 1.06
N GLU A 35 11.53 -0.08 0.52
CA GLU A 35 10.68 -0.09 -0.66
C GLU A 35 9.25 0.27 -0.28
N SER A 36 8.55 0.95 -1.18
CA SER A 36 7.11 1.20 -1.02
C SER A 36 6.32 -0.09 -1.26
N ALA A 37 5.42 -0.41 -0.34
CA ALA A 37 4.55 -1.59 -0.43
C ALA A 37 3.12 -1.25 0.03
N LEU A 38 2.15 -2.01 -0.48
CA LEU A 38 0.82 -2.09 0.10
C LEU A 38 0.81 -3.12 1.21
N TRP A 39 0.16 -2.77 2.32
CA TRP A 39 -0.09 -3.67 3.41
C TRP A 39 -1.58 -3.69 3.72
N TYR A 40 -2.14 -4.90 3.75
CA TYR A 40 -3.53 -5.13 4.08
C TYR A 40 -3.74 -6.56 4.58
N ARG A 41 -4.89 -6.78 5.20
CA ARG A 41 -5.36 -8.10 5.60
C ARG A 41 -6.59 -8.49 4.81
N LEU A 42 -6.63 -9.74 4.39
CA LEU A 42 -7.84 -10.37 3.85
C LEU A 42 -8.61 -11.04 4.97
N SER A 43 -9.85 -10.61 5.16
CA SER A 43 -10.77 -11.21 6.11
C SER A 43 -11.95 -11.83 5.37
N SER A 44 -12.49 -12.93 5.87
CA SER A 44 -13.68 -13.55 5.29
C SER A 44 -14.88 -12.60 5.34
N CYS A 45 -15.69 -12.57 4.27
CA CYS A 45 -16.92 -11.81 4.25
C CYS A 45 -17.89 -12.30 5.35
N PRO A 46 -18.44 -11.41 6.19
CA PRO A 46 -19.35 -11.78 7.27
C PRO A 46 -20.76 -12.13 6.78
N CYS A 47 -21.12 -11.85 5.52
CA CYS A 47 -22.44 -12.15 4.99
C CYS A 47 -22.76 -13.66 5.06
N PRO A 48 -24.05 -14.04 5.23
CA PRO A 48 -24.50 -15.42 5.12
C PRO A 48 -24.08 -16.03 3.78
N ALA A 49 -23.71 -17.32 3.77
CA ALA A 49 -23.18 -17.98 2.57
C ALA A 49 -24.09 -17.87 1.33
N GLU A 50 -25.40 -17.83 1.55
CA GLU A 50 -26.44 -17.71 0.52
C GLU A 50 -26.51 -16.30 -0.11
N GLU A 51 -26.08 -15.27 0.62
CA GLU A 51 -26.08 -13.87 0.19
C GLU A 51 -24.68 -13.38 -0.24
N ARG A 52 -23.66 -14.23 -0.12
CA ARG A 52 -22.29 -13.90 -0.51
C ARG A 52 -22.20 -13.76 -2.03
N LEU A 53 -22.29 -12.52 -2.48
CA LEU A 53 -21.85 -12.16 -3.82
C LEU A 53 -20.31 -12.11 -3.83
N PRO A 54 -19.65 -12.77 -4.79
CA PRO A 54 -18.19 -12.81 -4.85
C PRO A 54 -17.58 -11.40 -4.92
N ASP A 55 -18.23 -10.46 -5.61
CA ASP A 55 -17.74 -9.10 -5.81
C ASP A 55 -18.85 -8.07 -5.47
N CYS A 56 -19.23 -7.96 -4.20
CA CYS A 56 -20.08 -6.85 -3.71
C CYS A 56 -19.25 -5.58 -3.48
N LYS A 57 -19.89 -4.44 -3.22
CA LYS A 57 -19.20 -3.14 -2.99
C LYS A 57 -18.04 -3.18 -1.97
N PHE A 58 -18.04 -4.16 -1.06
CA PHE A 58 -17.08 -4.30 0.03
C PHE A 58 -16.19 -5.56 -0.07
N CYS A 59 -16.51 -6.49 -0.97
CA CYS A 59 -15.83 -7.78 -1.06
C CYS A 59 -15.16 -7.96 -2.41
N PHE A 60 -13.99 -8.58 -2.39
CA PHE A 60 -13.28 -9.08 -3.56
C PHE A 60 -13.14 -10.59 -3.39
N GLU A 61 -13.76 -11.37 -4.27
CA GLU A 61 -13.83 -12.84 -4.17
C GLU A 61 -14.35 -13.38 -2.83
N GLY A 62 -15.29 -12.66 -2.21
CA GLY A 62 -15.84 -12.99 -0.90
C GLY A 62 -14.89 -12.72 0.28
N LEU A 63 -13.83 -11.95 0.04
CA LEU A 63 -12.89 -11.45 1.06
C LEU A 63 -12.95 -9.94 1.17
N ILE A 64 -12.77 -9.42 2.37
CA ILE A 64 -12.69 -7.99 2.66
C ILE A 64 -11.21 -7.61 2.82
N ARG A 65 -10.77 -6.64 2.02
CA ARG A 65 -9.46 -6.00 2.22
C ARG A 65 -9.59 -4.97 3.36
N THR A 66 -8.79 -5.14 4.38
CA THR A 66 -8.73 -4.22 5.54
C THR A 66 -7.34 -3.60 5.63
N PHE A 67 -7.30 -2.31 5.91
CA PHE A 67 -6.08 -1.51 5.97
C PHE A 67 -5.96 -0.88 7.35
N GLN A 68 -4.73 -0.71 7.85
CA GLN A 68 -4.50 0.12 9.03
C GLN A 68 -4.63 1.59 8.62
N GLU A 69 -5.60 2.31 9.17
CA GLU A 69 -5.85 3.71 8.76
C GLU A 69 -4.96 4.71 9.48
N ASP A 70 -4.51 4.41 10.70
CA ASP A 70 -3.66 5.28 11.52
C ASP A 70 -2.32 4.61 11.85
N LEU A 71 -1.22 5.35 11.79
CA LEU A 71 0.09 4.92 12.25
C LEU A 71 0.51 5.69 13.50
N LEU A 72 0.90 4.97 14.55
CA LEU A 72 1.48 5.58 15.75
C LEU A 72 2.97 5.85 15.53
N ILE A 73 3.36 7.11 15.61
CA ILE A 73 4.73 7.58 15.62
C ILE A 73 5.12 7.85 17.08
N GLN A 74 6.26 7.29 17.50
CA GLN A 74 6.78 7.44 18.86
C GLN A 74 8.25 7.84 18.83
N GLU A 75 8.75 8.35 19.96
CA GLU A 75 10.14 8.75 20.16
C GLU A 75 10.69 9.73 19.10
N GLU A 76 9.79 10.48 18.46
CA GLU A 76 10.18 11.45 17.44
C GLU A 76 10.42 12.82 18.06
N THR A 77 11.44 13.53 17.58
CA THR A 77 11.64 14.95 17.90
C THR A 77 10.90 15.83 16.90
N ALA A 78 10.29 16.91 17.40
CA ALA A 78 9.63 17.89 16.54
C ALA A 78 10.54 18.36 15.40
N TRP A 79 10.02 18.35 14.17
CA TRP A 79 10.78 18.73 12.98
C TRP A 79 11.17 20.21 12.99
N LYS A 80 10.22 21.06 13.41
CA LYS A 80 10.38 22.51 13.45
C LYS A 80 9.48 23.11 14.51
N ILE A 81 9.94 24.17 15.17
CA ILE A 81 9.15 24.96 16.11
C ILE A 81 9.13 26.42 15.65
N VAL A 82 7.93 27.01 15.57
CA VAL A 82 7.73 28.43 15.24
C VAL A 82 6.76 29.04 16.24
N GLY A 83 7.28 29.77 17.22
CA GLY A 83 6.46 30.32 18.30
C GLY A 83 5.78 29.20 19.08
N ASN A 84 4.44 29.16 19.07
CA ASN A 84 3.65 28.10 19.71
C ASN A 84 3.25 26.96 18.77
N LYS A 85 3.78 26.94 17.54
CA LYS A 85 3.51 25.89 16.54
C LYS A 85 4.61 24.85 16.55
N VAL A 86 4.23 23.58 16.70
CA VAL A 86 5.13 22.43 16.67
C VAL A 86 4.81 21.61 15.43
N PHE A 87 5.75 21.56 14.49
CA PHE A 87 5.60 20.80 13.26
C PHE A 87 6.10 19.36 13.45
N THR A 88 5.29 18.40 13.02
CA THR A 88 5.67 16.99 12.93
C THR A 88 6.46 16.74 11.66
N ARG A 89 7.07 15.55 11.50
CA ARG A 89 7.70 15.11 10.25
C ARG A 89 6.74 14.35 9.34
N TYR A 90 5.69 13.78 9.93
CA TYR A 90 4.70 12.98 9.23
C TYR A 90 3.32 13.60 9.40
N ALA A 91 2.53 13.53 8.33
CA ALA A 91 1.21 14.11 8.20
C ALA A 91 0.32 13.17 7.37
N PRO A 92 -1.02 13.31 7.44
CA PRO A 92 -1.78 14.23 8.28
C PRO A 92 -1.87 13.76 9.74
N ILE A 93 -1.75 14.67 10.70
CA ILE A 93 -1.88 14.35 12.13
C ILE A 93 -3.35 14.07 12.46
N THR A 94 -3.63 12.90 13.03
CA THR A 94 -4.97 12.53 13.51
C THR A 94 -5.14 12.71 15.01
N LYS A 95 -4.07 12.49 15.79
CA LYS A 95 -4.09 12.66 17.25
C LYS A 95 -2.69 12.91 17.81
N ILE A 96 -2.55 13.79 18.79
CA ILE A 96 -1.34 13.86 19.62
C ILE A 96 -1.60 13.06 20.90
N GLU A 97 -0.78 12.04 21.19
CA GLU A 97 -0.86 11.26 22.43
C GLU A 97 -0.02 11.90 23.54
N SER A 98 1.17 12.39 23.21
CA SER A 98 1.99 13.18 24.14
C SER A 98 2.94 14.12 23.39
N ALA A 99 3.22 15.25 24.02
CA ALA A 99 4.22 16.22 23.57
C ALA A 99 4.99 16.72 24.80
N VAL A 100 6.24 16.30 24.94
CA VAL A 100 7.06 16.56 26.14
C VAL A 100 8.24 17.43 25.75
N LEU A 101 8.31 18.63 26.33
CA LEU A 101 9.47 19.49 26.24
C LEU A 101 10.62 18.90 27.07
N ILE A 102 11.73 18.58 26.41
CA ILE A 102 12.96 18.10 27.04
C ILE A 102 13.87 19.30 27.28
N SER A 103 14.17 19.56 28.56
CA SER A 103 15.25 20.43 29.00
C SER A 103 16.30 19.64 29.77
N ARG A 104 17.47 20.24 30.05
CA ARG A 104 18.61 19.54 30.69
C ARG A 104 18.26 18.88 32.05
N GLU A 105 17.26 19.40 32.76
CA GLU A 105 16.93 19.00 34.13
C GLU A 105 15.44 18.71 34.35
N THR A 106 14.56 19.07 33.39
CA THR A 106 13.12 18.88 33.54
C THR A 106 12.47 18.39 32.24
N GLN A 107 11.50 17.51 32.39
CA GLN A 107 10.55 17.13 31.35
C GLN A 107 9.21 17.82 31.66
N LYS A 108 8.71 18.61 30.72
CA LYS A 108 7.42 19.31 30.87
C LYS A 108 6.48 18.86 29.76
N GLU A 109 5.32 18.32 30.13
CA GLU A 109 4.25 18.05 29.17
C GLU A 109 3.62 19.36 28.67
N LEU A 110 3.42 19.45 27.36
CA LEU A 110 2.86 20.62 26.69
C LEU A 110 1.35 20.50 26.52
N THR A 111 0.65 21.61 26.64
CA THR A 111 -0.81 21.63 26.55
C THR A 111 -1.24 21.94 25.12
N ILE A 112 -1.92 20.98 24.47
CA ILE A 112 -2.31 21.07 23.06
C ILE A 112 -3.60 21.89 22.91
N LYS A 113 -3.58 22.95 22.09
CA LYS A 113 -4.76 23.77 21.77
C LYS A 113 -5.50 23.27 20.54
N ARG A 114 -4.78 23.07 19.45
CA ARG A 114 -5.34 22.78 18.12
C ARG A 114 -4.41 21.88 17.32
N ILE A 115 -4.99 20.97 16.57
CA ILE A 115 -4.26 20.09 15.65
C ILE A 115 -4.61 20.53 14.23
N HIS A 116 -3.57 20.78 13.44
CA HIS A 116 -3.65 20.99 12.00
C HIS A 116 -2.98 19.80 11.29
N GLU A 117 -3.02 19.78 9.96
CA GLU A 117 -2.56 18.63 9.19
C GLU A 117 -1.06 18.32 9.40
N GLU A 118 -0.20 19.34 9.40
CA GLU A 118 1.27 19.20 9.48
C GLU A 118 1.89 19.70 10.80
N TYR A 119 1.07 20.34 11.65
CA TYR A 119 1.54 20.94 12.90
C TYR A 119 0.42 20.99 13.93
N PHE A 120 0.78 21.17 15.20
CA PHE A 120 -0.16 21.47 16.26
C PHE A 120 0.26 22.72 17.03
N GLU A 121 -0.72 23.37 17.65
CA GLU A 121 -0.52 24.56 18.46
C GLU A 121 -0.54 24.18 19.94
N VAL A 122 0.40 24.72 20.71
CA VAL A 122 0.46 24.56 22.16
C VAL A 122 0.13 25.88 22.88
N GLU A 123 -0.17 25.80 24.17
CA GLU A 123 -0.39 26.98 25.01
C GLU A 123 0.92 27.69 25.34
N GLU A 124 1.99 26.93 25.53
CA GLU A 124 3.29 27.43 25.93
C GLU A 124 3.98 28.25 24.82
N SER A 125 4.72 29.27 25.22
CA SER A 125 5.64 29.97 24.32
C SER A 125 6.94 29.17 24.19
N LEU A 126 7.18 28.62 23.01
CA LEU A 126 8.38 27.83 22.72
C LEU A 126 9.39 28.68 21.94
N LYS A 127 10.67 28.41 22.18
CA LYS A 127 11.76 28.94 21.35
C LYS A 127 12.07 27.94 20.25
N TYR A 128 12.64 28.42 19.14
CA TYR A 128 12.90 27.57 17.97
C TYR A 128 13.88 26.42 18.25
N TRP A 129 14.69 26.53 19.32
CA TRP A 129 15.69 25.54 19.73
C TRP A 129 15.21 24.59 20.82
N ASN A 130 13.96 24.70 21.26
CA ASN A 130 13.38 23.74 22.21
C ASN A 130 13.36 22.34 21.57
N SER A 131 13.65 21.30 22.36
CA SER A 131 13.52 19.91 21.91
C SER A 131 12.23 19.33 22.47
N ILE A 132 11.33 18.88 21.61
CA ILE A 132 10.04 18.31 22.01
C ILE A 132 10.00 16.87 21.52
N LEU A 133 9.81 15.95 22.46
CA LEU A 133 9.57 14.54 22.19
C LEU A 133 8.07 14.34 21.94
N LEU A 134 7.75 13.68 20.85
CA LEU A 134 6.41 13.52 20.33
C LEU A 134 6.01 12.05 20.31
N LYS A 135 4.75 11.82 20.69
CA LYS A 135 4.01 10.59 20.45
C LYS A 135 2.68 10.96 19.81
N TYR A 136 2.44 10.56 18.58
CA TYR A 136 1.28 11.02 17.81
C TYR A 136 0.87 10.03 16.73
N LYS A 137 -0.38 10.12 16.29
CA LYS A 137 -0.94 9.32 15.21
C LYS A 137 -1.04 10.14 13.93
N VAL A 138 -0.75 9.48 12.82
CA VAL A 138 -0.91 10.03 11.48
C VAL A 138 -1.79 9.13 10.63
N SER A 139 -2.58 9.72 9.72
CA SER A 139 -3.38 8.92 8.80
C SER A 139 -2.50 8.29 7.71
N LEU A 140 -2.73 7.02 7.41
CA LEU A 140 -2.27 6.36 6.19
C LEU A 140 -3.23 6.59 5.02
N VAL A 141 -4.46 7.03 5.28
CA VAL A 141 -5.52 7.24 4.30
C VAL A 141 -5.78 8.72 4.06
N GLU A 142 -5.93 9.11 2.79
CA GLU A 142 -6.24 10.48 2.38
C GLU A 142 -7.38 10.49 1.35
N GLU A 143 -8.22 11.53 1.39
CA GLU A 143 -9.18 11.79 0.32
C GLU A 143 -8.49 12.54 -0.82
N MET A 144 -8.63 12.05 -2.05
CA MET A 144 -8.07 12.74 -3.21
C MET A 144 -9.00 12.71 -4.43
N TYR A 145 -8.85 13.71 -5.28
CA TYR A 145 -9.50 13.75 -6.59
C TYR A 145 -8.55 13.20 -7.65
N VAL A 146 -9.03 12.23 -8.43
CA VAL A 146 -8.33 11.65 -9.55
C VAL A 146 -9.18 11.72 -10.81
N GLU A 147 -8.53 11.73 -11.96
CA GLU A 147 -9.20 11.79 -13.25
C GLU A 147 -8.94 10.52 -14.06
N ALA A 148 -9.97 10.08 -14.77
CA ALA A 148 -9.92 8.98 -15.72
C ALA A 148 -10.73 9.34 -16.96
N GLU A 149 -10.33 8.82 -18.11
CA GLU A 149 -11.05 8.98 -19.37
C GLU A 149 -11.51 7.61 -19.84
N GLY A 150 -12.79 7.49 -20.19
CA GLY A 150 -13.38 6.24 -20.66
C GLY A 150 -13.77 6.31 -22.13
N LYS A 151 -13.55 5.21 -22.86
CA LYS A 151 -14.03 5.03 -24.25
C LYS A 151 -14.91 3.78 -24.35
N ASN A 152 -16.15 3.92 -23.87
CA ASN A 152 -17.18 2.87 -23.87
C ASN A 152 -16.82 1.66 -23.00
N GLU A 153 -16.32 1.94 -21.80
CA GLU A 153 -15.74 0.96 -20.88
C GLU A 153 -16.61 0.80 -19.62
N TYR A 154 -16.54 -0.37 -18.98
CA TYR A 154 -17.18 -0.60 -17.66
C TYR A 154 -16.24 -0.30 -16.48
N VAL A 155 -14.95 -0.14 -16.76
CA VAL A 155 -13.91 0.03 -15.74
C VAL A 155 -13.04 1.21 -16.16
N LEU A 156 -12.80 2.12 -15.23
CA LEU A 156 -11.87 3.22 -15.41
C LEU A 156 -10.64 3.02 -14.54
N PHE A 157 -9.47 3.27 -15.13
CA PHE A 157 -8.17 3.24 -14.47
C PHE A 157 -7.67 4.67 -14.26
N PRO A 158 -8.06 5.33 -13.15
CA PRO A 158 -7.59 6.67 -12.87
C PRO A 158 -6.08 6.69 -12.68
N LYS A 159 -5.45 7.80 -13.08
CA LYS A 159 -4.04 8.04 -12.77
C LYS A 159 -3.92 8.37 -11.30
N ILE A 160 -3.51 7.39 -10.50
CA ILE A 160 -3.27 7.52 -9.06
C ILE A 160 -1.75 7.54 -8.76
N PRO A 161 -1.30 8.21 -7.69
CA PRO A 161 0.06 8.07 -7.18
C PRO A 161 0.36 6.63 -6.76
N PHE A 162 1.62 6.33 -6.45
CA PHE A 162 2.00 5.04 -5.85
C PHE A 162 1.21 4.81 -4.56
N GLY A 163 0.33 3.81 -4.55
CA GLY A 163 -0.60 3.50 -3.46
C GLY A 163 -1.79 2.72 -3.98
N ALA A 164 -2.90 2.74 -3.24
CA ALA A 164 -4.09 2.01 -3.63
C ALA A 164 -5.38 2.78 -3.34
N ILE A 165 -6.37 2.57 -4.19
CA ILE A 165 -7.76 2.92 -3.92
C ILE A 165 -8.30 1.91 -2.90
N ILE A 166 -8.77 2.42 -1.76
CA ILE A 166 -9.41 1.62 -0.71
C ILE A 166 -10.87 2.02 -0.49
N GLY A 167 -11.36 2.97 -1.29
CA GLY A 167 -12.75 3.40 -1.28
C GLY A 167 -13.02 4.45 -2.36
N VAL A 168 -14.27 4.57 -2.75
CA VAL A 168 -14.75 5.61 -3.66
C VAL A 168 -15.83 6.40 -2.95
N VAL A 169 -15.59 7.70 -2.76
CA VAL A 169 -16.55 8.60 -2.11
C VAL A 169 -17.63 8.97 -3.13
N GLU A 170 -17.22 9.57 -4.25
CA GLU A 170 -18.13 10.09 -5.28
C GLU A 170 -17.47 10.04 -6.67
N VAL A 171 -18.28 9.95 -7.73
CA VAL A 171 -17.82 10.02 -9.12
C VAL A 171 -18.64 11.03 -9.89
N PHE A 172 -17.97 11.89 -10.65
CA PHE A 172 -18.57 12.92 -11.48
C PHE A 172 -18.14 12.75 -12.94
N LYS A 173 -19.09 12.81 -13.87
CA LYS A 173 -18.78 13.03 -15.28
C LYS A 173 -18.44 14.51 -15.48
N VAL A 174 -17.26 14.76 -16.02
CA VAL A 174 -16.82 16.10 -16.43
C VAL A 174 -17.46 16.39 -17.80
N PRO A 175 -18.28 17.45 -17.92
CA PRO A 175 -18.90 17.77 -19.20
C PRO A 175 -17.87 18.30 -20.20
N ASP A 176 -18.16 18.10 -21.48
CA ASP A 176 -17.29 18.57 -22.58
C ASP A 176 -17.41 20.09 -22.82
N SER A 177 -18.49 20.71 -22.33
CA SER A 177 -18.73 22.16 -22.38
C SER A 177 -18.65 22.78 -20.98
N GLU A 178 -17.96 23.92 -20.85
CA GLU A 178 -17.85 24.68 -19.59
C GLU A 178 -19.20 25.21 -19.06
N THR A 179 -20.25 25.19 -19.89
CA THR A 179 -21.60 25.64 -19.53
C THR A 179 -22.44 24.59 -18.80
N GLU A 180 -22.03 23.31 -18.84
CA GLU A 180 -22.78 22.22 -18.22
C GLU A 180 -22.24 21.91 -16.81
N LYS A 181 -23.13 21.46 -15.92
CA LYS A 181 -22.73 21.06 -14.55
C LYS A 181 -22.25 19.61 -14.53
N PRO A 182 -21.25 19.28 -13.70
CA PRO A 182 -20.86 17.89 -13.48
C PRO A 182 -22.04 17.04 -13.01
N VAL A 183 -22.18 15.85 -13.60
CA VAL A 183 -23.26 14.92 -13.28
C VAL A 183 -22.71 13.79 -12.41
N SER A 184 -23.36 13.50 -11.29
CA SER A 184 -22.99 12.36 -10.44
C SER A 184 -23.27 11.05 -11.18
N VAL A 185 -22.31 10.13 -11.14
CA VAL A 185 -22.38 8.83 -11.80
C VAL A 185 -22.32 7.73 -10.75
N GLU A 186 -23.24 6.78 -10.82
CA GLU A 186 -23.21 5.59 -9.96
C GLU A 186 -22.06 4.66 -10.34
N TYR A 187 -21.39 4.11 -9.32
CA TYR A 187 -20.37 3.09 -9.47
C TYR A 187 -20.82 1.80 -8.75
N SER A 188 -20.36 0.64 -9.24
CA SER A 188 -20.71 -0.68 -8.68
C SER A 188 -19.67 -1.18 -7.69
N GLY A 189 -18.40 -0.81 -7.88
CA GLY A 189 -17.30 -1.25 -7.00
C GLY A 189 -15.97 -0.60 -7.36
N TYR A 190 -14.91 -1.05 -6.71
CA TYR A 190 -13.54 -0.60 -6.96
C TYR A 190 -12.54 -1.71 -6.67
N THR A 191 -11.35 -1.58 -7.23
CA THR A 191 -10.19 -2.43 -6.97
C THR A 191 -9.06 -1.56 -6.42
N LEU A 192 -7.84 -2.09 -6.29
CA LEU A 192 -6.69 -1.30 -5.80
C LEU A 192 -6.31 -0.14 -6.74
N ASN A 193 -6.67 -0.22 -8.02
CA ASN A 193 -6.26 0.77 -9.04
C ASN A 193 -7.37 1.15 -10.04
N SER A 194 -8.60 0.64 -9.86
CA SER A 194 -9.69 0.86 -10.81
C SER A 194 -11.03 1.10 -10.12
N VAL A 195 -11.95 1.77 -10.84
CA VAL A 195 -13.35 1.95 -10.42
C VAL A 195 -14.28 1.33 -11.46
N ILE A 196 -15.30 0.62 -10.99
CA ILE A 196 -16.20 -0.20 -11.79
C ILE A 196 -17.57 0.47 -11.86
N PHE A 197 -18.17 0.48 -13.05
CA PHE A 197 -19.46 1.10 -13.32
C PHE A 197 -20.50 0.06 -13.73
N PRO A 198 -21.77 0.25 -13.36
CA PRO A 198 -22.86 -0.64 -13.78
C PRO A 198 -23.22 -0.49 -15.26
N LYS A 199 -22.90 0.67 -15.87
CA LYS A 199 -23.14 0.98 -17.28
C LYS A 199 -21.84 1.45 -17.92
N ARG A 200 -21.73 1.29 -19.25
CA ARG A 200 -20.57 1.78 -20.00
C ARG A 200 -20.47 3.30 -19.89
N VAL A 201 -19.27 3.78 -19.58
CA VAL A 201 -18.96 5.19 -19.42
C VAL A 201 -18.12 5.71 -20.58
N ASN A 202 -18.34 6.98 -20.91
CA ASN A 202 -17.66 7.69 -22.00
C ASN A 202 -17.23 9.08 -21.54
N GLY A 203 -16.07 9.53 -22.00
CA GLY A 203 -15.52 10.84 -21.71
C GLY A 203 -14.81 10.90 -20.36
N LYS A 204 -14.54 12.13 -19.92
CA LYS A 204 -13.73 12.41 -18.74
C LYS A 204 -14.55 12.29 -17.45
N HIS A 205 -14.00 11.60 -16.46
CA HIS A 205 -14.59 11.43 -15.13
C HIS A 205 -13.61 11.91 -14.07
N ARG A 206 -14.15 12.59 -13.06
CA ARG A 206 -13.43 12.99 -11.85
C ARG A 206 -13.97 12.18 -10.68
N LEU A 207 -13.09 11.44 -10.02
CA LEU A 207 -13.43 10.52 -8.95
C LEU A 207 -12.83 11.05 -7.65
N LYS A 208 -13.64 11.14 -6.60
CA LYS A 208 -13.19 11.39 -5.24
C LYS A 208 -12.99 10.04 -4.55
N VAL A 209 -11.74 9.68 -4.25
CA VAL A 209 -11.36 8.36 -3.74
C VAL A 209 -10.71 8.44 -2.37
N LEU A 210 -10.85 7.38 -1.58
CA LEU A 210 -10.04 7.12 -0.39
C LEU A 210 -8.76 6.41 -0.85
N PHE A 211 -7.64 7.07 -0.67
CA PHE A 211 -6.33 6.63 -1.12
C PHE A 211 -5.48 6.19 0.06
N TYR A 212 -4.97 4.96 0.00
CA TYR A 212 -4.04 4.41 0.95
C TYR A 212 -2.61 4.68 0.51
N ASN A 213 -1.87 5.41 1.34
CA ASN A 213 -0.46 5.68 1.11
C ASN A 213 0.37 4.41 1.34
N PRO A 214 1.35 4.11 0.48
CA PRO A 214 2.24 2.98 0.67
C PRO A 214 2.98 3.06 2.00
N VAL A 215 3.21 1.89 2.58
CA VAL A 215 4.09 1.72 3.73
C VAL A 215 5.49 1.41 3.26
N LYS A 216 6.48 1.62 4.13
CA LYS A 216 7.88 1.36 3.84
C LYS A 216 8.33 0.08 4.49
N ILE A 217 8.86 -0.83 3.67
CA ILE A 217 9.38 -2.12 4.11
C ILE A 217 10.84 -2.28 3.71
N GLY A 218 11.68 -2.64 4.68
CA GLY A 218 12.99 -3.22 4.39
C GLY A 218 12.84 -4.72 4.27
N TYR A 219 13.47 -5.37 3.29
CA TYR A 219 13.43 -6.83 3.20
C TYR A 219 14.74 -7.41 2.73
N LYS A 220 15.01 -8.65 3.12
CA LYS A 220 16.16 -9.43 2.66
C LYS A 220 15.73 -10.86 2.38
N THR A 221 16.17 -11.39 1.26
CA THR A 221 15.99 -12.81 0.93
C THR A 221 16.84 -13.65 1.87
N TYR A 222 16.21 -14.63 2.51
CA TYR A 222 16.94 -15.60 3.30
C TYR A 222 17.67 -16.55 2.34
N ARG A 223 18.98 -16.67 2.53
CA ARG A 223 19.81 -17.71 1.91
C ARG A 223 20.40 -18.53 3.05
N VAL A 224 20.34 -19.86 2.94
CA VAL A 224 21.03 -20.77 3.86
C VAL A 224 22.55 -20.64 3.64
N ASP A 225 23.13 -19.56 4.17
CA ASP A 225 24.58 -19.44 4.36
C ASP A 225 24.95 -20.04 5.72
N PRO A 226 26.05 -20.80 5.86
CA PRO A 226 26.45 -21.42 7.14
C PRO A 226 26.61 -20.41 8.29
N ASP A 227 27.00 -19.16 7.99
CA ASP A 227 27.19 -18.10 8.98
C ASP A 227 25.90 -17.36 9.39
N SER A 228 24.79 -17.49 8.64
CA SER A 228 23.54 -16.78 8.96
C SER A 228 22.80 -17.39 10.16
N ARG A 229 23.10 -18.65 10.51
CA ARG A 229 22.54 -19.33 11.70
C ARG A 229 22.86 -18.61 13.02
N LYS A 230 24.01 -17.93 13.12
CA LYS A 230 24.44 -17.23 14.34
C LYS A 230 23.52 -16.06 14.74
N ILE A 231 22.77 -15.48 13.80
CA ILE A 231 21.84 -14.36 14.08
C ILE A 231 20.54 -14.88 14.73
N PHE A 232 20.22 -16.17 14.54
CA PHE A 232 18.91 -16.75 14.86
C PHE A 232 18.96 -17.87 15.92
N ASP A 233 20.13 -18.17 16.50
CA ASP A 233 20.29 -19.21 17.53
C ASP A 233 19.42 -19.00 18.80
N ARG A 234 18.83 -17.81 18.98
CA ARG A 234 17.88 -17.51 20.07
C ARG A 234 16.41 -17.43 19.65
N SER A 235 16.09 -17.46 18.36
CA SER A 235 14.70 -17.40 17.87
C SER A 235 14.19 -18.79 17.52
N GLN A 236 12.99 -19.15 18.01
CA GLN A 236 12.33 -20.44 17.71
C GLN A 236 11.82 -20.54 16.25
N ILE A 237 12.11 -19.55 15.41
CA ILE A 237 11.60 -19.47 14.03
C ILE A 237 12.68 -19.94 13.07
N THR A 238 12.39 -21.02 12.36
CA THR A 238 13.25 -21.54 11.29
C THR A 238 12.86 -20.92 9.96
N PHE A 239 13.84 -20.46 9.18
CA PHE A 239 13.63 -19.97 7.81
C PHE A 239 13.94 -21.07 6.78
N GLN A 240 13.12 -21.16 5.73
CA GLN A 240 13.33 -22.00 4.55
C GLN A 240 13.96 -21.17 3.42
N ASP A 241 14.69 -21.83 2.52
CA ASP A 241 15.23 -21.15 1.33
C ASP A 241 14.11 -20.53 0.49
N GLY A 242 14.29 -19.28 0.09
CA GLY A 242 13.30 -18.51 -0.68
C GLY A 242 12.30 -17.73 0.18
N GLU A 243 12.31 -17.88 1.51
CA GLU A 243 11.55 -17.02 2.41
C GLU A 243 12.21 -15.63 2.55
N LEU A 244 11.38 -14.62 2.84
CA LEU A 244 11.86 -13.26 3.09
C LEU A 244 11.79 -12.91 4.57
N MET A 245 12.80 -12.16 5.02
CA MET A 245 12.75 -11.43 6.27
C MET A 245 12.35 -9.98 5.98
N GLY A 246 11.19 -9.57 6.47
CA GLY A 246 10.68 -8.20 6.38
C GLY A 246 10.97 -7.42 7.66
N VAL A 247 11.23 -6.12 7.51
CA VAL A 247 11.49 -5.16 8.59
C VAL A 247 10.53 -4.00 8.42
N LEU A 248 9.71 -3.74 9.43
CA LEU A 248 8.80 -2.61 9.49
C LEU A 248 9.00 -1.79 10.78
N GLY A 249 8.51 -0.55 10.78
CA GLY A 249 8.54 0.35 11.93
C GLY A 249 7.71 -0.16 13.11
N GLY A 250 7.90 0.43 14.29
CA GLY A 250 7.23 -0.02 15.53
C GLY A 250 5.72 0.19 15.51
N GLY A 251 5.27 1.27 14.85
CA GLY A 251 3.86 1.68 14.78
C GLY A 251 2.94 0.76 13.97
N TYR A 252 3.50 -0.15 13.15
CA TYR A 252 2.70 -1.05 12.32
C TYR A 252 2.18 -2.23 13.14
N LYS A 253 0.88 -2.49 13.06
CA LYS A 253 0.20 -3.61 13.73
C LYS A 253 0.06 -4.82 12.80
N MET A 254 1.19 -5.26 12.27
CA MET A 254 1.23 -6.41 11.36
C MET A 254 1.18 -7.72 12.13
N GLY A 255 0.45 -8.70 11.60
CA GLY A 255 0.30 -10.03 12.18
C GLY A 255 0.35 -11.15 11.14
N GLU A 256 0.30 -12.39 11.63
CA GLU A 256 0.20 -13.57 10.76
C GLU A 256 -1.03 -13.48 9.85
N GLY A 257 -0.86 -13.87 8.59
CA GLY A 257 -1.89 -13.80 7.55
C GLY A 257 -1.96 -12.46 6.80
N ASP A 258 -1.27 -11.43 7.28
CA ASP A 258 -1.20 -10.14 6.57
C ASP A 258 -0.47 -10.29 5.24
N ILE A 259 -0.87 -9.46 4.28
CA ILE A 259 -0.36 -9.47 2.92
C ILE A 259 0.41 -8.19 2.65
N ILE A 260 1.57 -8.35 2.02
CA ILE A 260 2.45 -7.27 1.57
C ILE A 260 2.65 -7.40 0.08
N THR A 261 2.26 -6.39 -0.68
CA THR A 261 2.50 -6.31 -2.13
C THR A 261 3.49 -5.20 -2.39
N LEU A 262 4.64 -5.52 -2.99
CA LEU A 262 5.63 -4.50 -3.38
C LEU A 262 5.06 -3.63 -4.51
N LEU A 263 5.42 -2.35 -4.55
CA LEU A 263 4.90 -1.42 -5.57
C LEU A 263 5.95 -0.93 -6.58
N VAL A 264 7.22 -1.32 -6.40
CA VAL A 264 8.32 -0.85 -7.26
C VAL A 264 8.97 -2.04 -7.97
N SER A 265 9.35 -3.06 -7.22
CA SER A 265 9.93 -4.28 -7.76
C SER A 265 8.88 -5.08 -8.51
N THR A 266 9.19 -5.47 -9.74
CA THR A 266 8.36 -6.35 -10.57
C THR A 266 9.12 -7.62 -10.94
N LEU A 267 8.40 -8.75 -11.03
CA LEU A 267 8.93 -10.01 -11.54
C LEU A 267 8.18 -10.42 -12.79
N ARG A 268 8.88 -11.09 -13.71
CA ARG A 268 8.29 -11.58 -14.96
C ARG A 268 7.83 -13.02 -14.80
N HIS A 269 6.62 -13.30 -15.28
CA HIS A 269 6.09 -14.65 -15.37
C HIS A 269 5.59 -14.95 -16.79
N SER A 270 5.56 -16.24 -17.13
CA SER A 270 4.96 -16.74 -18.36
C SER A 270 4.19 -18.01 -18.03
N GLU A 271 2.93 -18.07 -18.44
CA GLU A 271 2.09 -19.25 -18.26
C GLU A 271 1.15 -19.48 -19.45
N PHE A 272 0.66 -20.71 -19.57
CA PHE A 272 -0.34 -21.08 -20.56
C PHE A 272 -1.70 -21.18 -19.89
N ILE A 273 -2.67 -20.42 -20.40
CA ILE A 273 -4.06 -20.44 -19.95
C ILE A 273 -4.87 -21.28 -20.93
N ALA A 274 -5.30 -22.45 -20.45
CA ALA A 274 -6.19 -23.33 -21.19
C ALA A 274 -7.57 -22.67 -21.36
N TYR A 275 -8.23 -22.92 -22.50
CA TYR A 275 -9.57 -22.40 -22.74
C TYR A 275 -10.55 -22.88 -21.67
N GLN A 276 -11.22 -21.92 -21.03
CA GLN A 276 -12.32 -22.16 -20.12
C GLN A 276 -13.52 -21.32 -20.56
N ASN A 277 -14.73 -21.88 -20.52
CA ASN A 277 -15.95 -21.14 -20.80
C ASN A 277 -16.39 -20.31 -19.57
N LYS A 278 -15.52 -19.39 -19.16
CA LYS A 278 -15.74 -18.44 -18.06
C LYS A 278 -15.62 -17.02 -18.59
N ALA A 279 -16.33 -16.09 -17.95
CA ALA A 279 -16.29 -14.67 -18.29
C ALA A 279 -14.90 -14.05 -18.10
N PHE A 280 -14.11 -14.60 -17.19
CA PHE A 280 -12.76 -14.15 -16.87
C PHE A 280 -11.79 -15.34 -16.86
N ASP A 281 -10.60 -15.11 -17.38
CA ASP A 281 -9.43 -15.92 -17.08
C ASP A 281 -8.70 -15.35 -15.86
N VAL A 282 -8.00 -16.20 -15.13
CA VAL A 282 -7.23 -15.80 -13.93
C VAL A 282 -5.79 -16.24 -14.13
N VAL A 283 -4.85 -15.31 -13.94
CA VAL A 283 -3.41 -15.58 -13.98
C VAL A 283 -2.91 -16.08 -12.63
N SER A 284 -1.76 -16.75 -12.61
CA SER A 284 -1.18 -17.37 -11.41
C SER A 284 -0.46 -16.41 -10.47
N TYR A 285 -0.01 -15.24 -10.94
CA TYR A 285 0.70 -14.25 -10.13
C TYR A 285 0.03 -12.88 -10.18
N SER A 286 -0.14 -12.25 -9.03
CA SER A 286 -0.88 -10.99 -8.91
C SER A 286 -0.37 -10.10 -7.77
N PRO A 287 -0.61 -8.77 -7.83
CA PRO A 287 -1.24 -8.02 -8.93
C PRO A 287 -0.42 -7.94 -10.22
N ILE A 288 -1.08 -7.99 -11.38
CA ILE A 288 -0.46 -7.75 -12.69
C ILE A 288 0.04 -6.29 -12.73
N ALA A 289 1.32 -6.10 -13.02
CA ALA A 289 1.94 -4.79 -13.23
C ALA A 289 1.79 -4.33 -14.68
N SER A 290 2.06 -5.23 -15.64
CA SER A 290 1.84 -5.00 -17.06
C SER A 290 1.83 -6.32 -17.83
N ILE A 291 1.16 -6.35 -18.98
CA ILE A 291 1.20 -7.49 -19.89
C ILE A 291 2.18 -7.17 -21.01
N ASP A 292 3.23 -7.98 -21.15
CA ASP A 292 4.18 -7.86 -22.24
C ASP A 292 3.59 -8.43 -23.53
N ARG A 293 2.94 -9.60 -23.45
CA ARG A 293 2.40 -10.28 -24.61
C ARG A 293 1.36 -11.35 -24.29
N ILE A 294 0.33 -11.45 -25.14
CA ILE A 294 -0.54 -12.63 -25.24
C ILE A 294 -0.42 -13.23 -26.64
N ILE A 295 -0.19 -14.54 -26.71
CA ILE A 295 -0.02 -15.28 -27.97
C ILE A 295 -0.98 -16.47 -27.99
N SER A 296 -1.79 -16.59 -29.03
CA SER A 296 -2.58 -17.80 -29.30
C SER A 296 -2.15 -18.49 -30.59
N LYS A 297 -2.55 -19.74 -30.77
CA LYS A 297 -2.37 -20.50 -32.01
C LYS A 297 -3.68 -20.51 -32.80
N GLU A 298 -3.63 -20.02 -34.02
CA GLU A 298 -4.70 -20.13 -35.00
C GLU A 298 -4.31 -21.09 -36.14
N ILE A 299 -5.25 -21.34 -37.05
CA ILE A 299 -5.06 -22.26 -38.19
C ILE A 299 -3.84 -21.84 -39.03
N ASN A 300 -3.64 -20.53 -39.21
CA ASN A 300 -2.63 -19.97 -40.11
C ASN A 300 -1.35 -19.49 -39.39
N GLY A 301 -1.18 -19.77 -38.09
CA GLY A 301 0.02 -19.39 -37.34
C GLY A 301 -0.26 -18.87 -35.93
N PHE A 302 0.68 -18.11 -35.38
CA PHE A 302 0.53 -17.46 -34.07
C PHE A 302 -0.03 -16.06 -34.21
N VAL A 303 -1.02 -15.74 -33.40
CA VAL A 303 -1.63 -14.41 -33.33
C VAL A 303 -1.27 -13.77 -32.00
N THR A 304 -0.89 -12.49 -32.06
CA THR A 304 -0.62 -11.66 -30.88
C THR A 304 -1.81 -10.77 -30.60
N HIS A 305 -2.22 -10.73 -29.34
CA HIS A 305 -3.40 -9.99 -28.89
C HIS A 305 -2.98 -8.70 -28.18
N LYS A 306 -3.76 -7.65 -28.34
CA LYS A 306 -3.49 -6.31 -27.78
C LYS A 306 -4.50 -5.91 -26.71
N GLU A 307 -3.98 -5.39 -25.61
CA GLU A 307 -4.79 -4.80 -24.55
C GLU A 307 -5.62 -3.62 -25.09
N GLY A 308 -6.86 -3.49 -24.62
CA GLY A 308 -7.82 -2.46 -25.05
C GLY A 308 -8.51 -2.74 -26.38
N THR A 309 -8.06 -3.74 -27.13
CA THR A 309 -8.69 -4.19 -28.38
C THR A 309 -9.24 -5.60 -28.24
N ASP A 310 -8.38 -6.54 -27.86
CA ASP A 310 -8.73 -7.97 -27.79
C ASP A 310 -9.12 -8.39 -26.37
N PHE A 311 -8.48 -7.78 -25.37
CA PHE A 311 -8.72 -8.07 -23.96
C PHE A 311 -8.50 -6.84 -23.07
N LEU A 312 -8.97 -6.92 -21.84
CA LEU A 312 -8.69 -5.98 -20.75
C LEU A 312 -8.25 -6.72 -19.51
N ILE A 313 -7.39 -6.10 -18.72
CA ILE A 313 -7.11 -6.54 -17.35
C ILE A 313 -8.30 -6.13 -16.50
N PHE A 314 -8.80 -7.06 -15.69
CA PHE A 314 -9.88 -6.83 -14.75
C PHE A 314 -9.39 -7.11 -13.33
N GLY A 315 -9.39 -6.09 -12.48
CA GLY A 315 -8.82 -6.20 -11.13
C GLY A 315 -7.32 -6.43 -11.13
N ASP A 316 -6.85 -7.27 -10.21
CA ASP A 316 -5.42 -7.53 -9.98
C ASP A 316 -4.90 -8.77 -10.72
N SER A 317 -5.77 -9.68 -11.13
CA SER A 317 -5.40 -11.03 -11.57
C SER A 317 -6.23 -11.59 -12.71
N ARG A 318 -7.23 -10.85 -13.21
CA ARG A 318 -8.17 -11.38 -14.20
C ARG A 318 -7.97 -10.77 -15.58
N ILE A 319 -8.22 -11.56 -16.61
CA ILE A 319 -8.24 -11.14 -18.02
C ILE A 319 -9.67 -11.32 -18.54
N GLN A 320 -10.24 -10.25 -19.07
CA GLN A 320 -11.53 -10.25 -19.74
C GLN A 320 -11.32 -10.09 -21.25
N TRP A 321 -11.80 -11.04 -22.04
CA TRP A 321 -11.76 -10.95 -23.50
C TRP A 321 -12.86 -10.01 -24.00
N LEU A 322 -12.48 -9.10 -24.89
CA LEU A 322 -13.39 -8.20 -25.63
C LEU A 322 -13.75 -8.79 -26.99
N SER A 323 -12.82 -9.52 -27.60
CA SER A 323 -13.00 -10.29 -28.82
C SER A 323 -13.27 -11.77 -28.52
N ASP A 324 -13.45 -12.57 -29.56
CA ASP A 324 -13.63 -14.02 -29.41
C ASP A 324 -12.41 -14.64 -28.72
N LYS A 325 -12.65 -15.19 -27.54
CA LYS A 325 -11.62 -15.85 -26.73
C LYS A 325 -10.95 -17.00 -27.52
N PRO A 326 -9.61 -17.12 -27.50
CA PRO A 326 -8.89 -18.19 -28.20
C PRO A 326 -9.30 -19.59 -27.72
N LYS A 327 -9.97 -20.36 -28.58
CA LYS A 327 -10.48 -21.71 -28.26
C LYS A 327 -9.39 -22.73 -27.95
N THR A 328 -8.17 -22.52 -28.44
CA THR A 328 -7.01 -23.38 -28.16
C THR A 328 -6.32 -23.05 -26.85
N GLY A 329 -6.77 -22.02 -26.13
CA GLY A 329 -5.97 -21.37 -25.08
C GLY A 329 -4.90 -20.45 -25.65
N TYR A 330 -4.16 -19.80 -24.75
CA TYR A 330 -3.13 -18.82 -25.08
C TYR A 330 -2.01 -18.79 -24.04
N THR A 331 -0.83 -18.35 -24.45
CA THR A 331 0.28 -18.05 -23.56
C THR A 331 0.26 -16.56 -23.23
N ILE A 332 0.42 -16.23 -21.96
CA ILE A 332 0.56 -14.86 -21.47
C ILE A 332 1.94 -14.68 -20.84
N ILE A 333 2.60 -13.58 -21.19
CA ILE A 333 3.86 -13.11 -20.59
C ILE A 333 3.55 -11.76 -19.95
N TYR A 334 3.78 -11.66 -18.64
CA TYR A 334 3.40 -10.48 -17.89
C TYR A 334 4.36 -10.25 -16.72
N ASP A 335 4.48 -8.98 -16.34
CA ASP A 335 5.17 -8.57 -15.14
C ASP A 335 4.15 -8.40 -14.01
N TYR A 336 4.49 -8.83 -12.80
CA TYR A 336 3.62 -8.74 -11.62
C TYR A 336 4.37 -8.14 -10.43
N TYR A 337 3.60 -7.55 -9.52
CA TYR A 337 4.09 -7.05 -8.25
C TYR A 337 4.18 -8.19 -7.24
N PRO A 338 5.38 -8.54 -6.74
CA PRO A 338 5.56 -9.63 -5.81
C PRO A 338 4.76 -9.40 -4.53
N THR A 339 3.98 -10.41 -4.18
CA THR A 339 3.12 -10.41 -3.01
C THR A 339 3.59 -11.47 -2.02
N PHE A 340 3.61 -11.12 -0.74
CA PHE A 340 4.09 -11.97 0.34
C PHE A 340 3.05 -12.06 1.45
N ARG A 341 2.96 -13.22 2.09
CA ARG A 341 2.18 -13.42 3.32
C ARG A 341 3.09 -13.48 4.52
N VAL A 342 2.72 -12.78 5.58
CA VAL A 342 3.37 -12.91 6.89
C VAL A 342 2.99 -14.25 7.50
N THR A 343 4.00 -15.06 7.84
CA THR A 343 3.83 -16.40 8.43
C THR A 343 4.40 -16.51 9.84
N GLY A 344 4.88 -15.41 10.41
CA GLY A 344 5.44 -15.38 11.76
C GLY A 344 6.15 -14.07 12.05
N PHE A 345 6.39 -13.79 13.34
CA PHE A 345 7.08 -12.59 13.82
C PHE A 345 8.25 -13.00 14.72
N ILE A 346 9.40 -12.36 14.56
CA ILE A 346 10.56 -12.58 15.43
C ILE A 346 10.50 -11.55 16.56
N GLU A 347 10.13 -11.99 17.77
CA GLU A 347 10.33 -11.19 18.98
C GLU A 347 11.82 -11.17 19.34
N GLY A 348 12.46 -10.02 19.17
CA GLY A 348 13.78 -9.78 19.73
C GLY A 348 13.67 -9.59 21.24
N GLY A 349 14.32 -10.48 22.01
CA GLY A 349 14.31 -10.47 23.48
C GLY A 349 14.68 -9.10 24.11
N SER A 350 14.07 -8.84 25.26
CA SER A 350 14.03 -7.55 25.96
C SER A 350 15.31 -7.22 26.73
N GLY A 351 15.62 -5.93 26.74
CA GLY A 351 16.72 -5.33 27.51
C GLY A 351 16.81 -3.81 27.37
N GLU A 352 16.04 -3.20 26.46
CA GLU A 352 16.02 -1.75 26.25
C GLU A 352 14.55 -1.29 26.16
N ASP A 353 14.20 -0.17 26.81
CA ASP A 353 12.87 0.46 26.86
C ASP A 353 12.40 1.05 25.51
N ARG A 354 12.98 0.63 24.38
CA ARG A 354 12.70 1.17 23.04
C ARG A 354 11.94 0.18 22.17
N ASP A 355 10.89 0.67 21.51
CA ASP A 355 10.19 -0.08 20.47
C ASP A 355 11.13 -0.33 19.28
N LYS A 356 11.59 -1.58 19.14
CA LYS A 356 12.49 -2.01 18.05
C LYS A 356 11.71 -2.18 16.74
N PRO A 357 12.39 -2.09 15.57
CA PRO A 357 11.79 -2.51 14.31
C PRO A 357 11.26 -3.93 14.46
N LYS A 358 10.07 -4.18 13.94
CA LYS A 358 9.47 -5.51 13.96
C LYS A 358 9.97 -6.31 12.78
N LEU A 359 10.42 -7.53 13.07
CA LEU A 359 10.94 -8.47 12.10
C LEU A 359 9.87 -9.52 11.81
N PHE A 360 9.57 -9.71 10.53
CA PHE A 360 8.54 -10.64 10.07
C PHE A 360 9.13 -11.68 9.14
N LYS A 361 8.68 -12.91 9.30
CA LYS A 361 8.92 -13.99 8.36
C LYS A 361 7.81 -13.98 7.31
N MET A 362 8.20 -14.00 6.04
CA MET A 362 7.25 -13.89 4.93
C MET A 362 7.49 -14.94 3.86
N LYS A 363 6.41 -15.45 3.28
CA LYS A 363 6.43 -16.39 2.15
C LYS A 363 5.87 -15.75 0.89
N PRO A 364 6.44 -16.01 -0.29
CA PRO A 364 5.85 -15.57 -1.55
C PRO A 364 4.48 -16.19 -1.75
N LEU A 365 3.53 -15.39 -2.21
CA LEU A 365 2.21 -15.83 -2.66
C LEU A 365 2.20 -15.77 -4.19
N ALA A 366 1.90 -16.91 -4.82
CA ALA A 366 1.63 -16.93 -6.25
C ALA A 366 0.30 -16.21 -6.51
N ASN A 367 -0.80 -16.79 -6.02
CA ASN A 367 -2.11 -16.19 -6.18
C ASN A 367 -2.57 -15.42 -4.94
N PHE A 368 -3.43 -14.43 -5.18
CA PHE A 368 -4.25 -13.75 -4.18
C PHE A 368 -5.33 -14.67 -3.58
N ASN A 369 -4.98 -15.92 -3.30
CA ASN A 369 -5.90 -16.89 -2.75
C ASN A 369 -5.90 -16.72 -1.22
N GLY A 370 -6.81 -15.89 -0.72
CA GLY A 370 -6.99 -15.65 0.73
C GLY A 370 -7.56 -16.85 1.50
N ARG A 371 -7.52 -18.07 0.93
CA ARG A 371 -8.09 -19.30 1.50
C ARG A 371 -7.06 -20.33 1.98
N GLN A 372 -5.77 -20.06 1.89
CA GLN A 372 -4.73 -20.95 2.43
C GLN A 372 -4.15 -20.44 3.72
#